data_AF-A0A2V7RE32-F1
#
_entry.id   AF-A0A2V7RE32-F1
#
_cell.length_a   1.000
_cell.length_b   1.000
_cell.length_c   1.000
_cell.angle_alpha   90.00
_cell.angle_beta   90.00
_cell.angle_gamma   90.00
#
_symmetry.space_group_name_H-M   'P 1'
#
loop_
_entity.id
_entity.type
_entity.pdbx_description
1 polymer ?
#
loop_
_entity_poly.entity_id
_entity_poly.type
_entity_poly.pdbx_seq_one_letter_code
_entity_poly.pdbx_strand_id
1 'polypeptide(L)'
;FVDRLPDSLQQALARRYAELFASYLRHRGTVTRVTFWGVTDRDSWLNNWPVRGRTNYPLLFGRDGRPKAAFAAVVRTAPAHERRDEGRDD
;
A
#
# COMPACT_ATOMS: atom_id res chain seq x y z
N PHE A 1 13.37 -22.51 -5.96
CA PHE A 1 12.32 -21.50 -6.19
C PHE A 1 12.72 -20.21 -5.48
N VAL A 2 12.73 -19.08 -6.19
CA VAL A 2 13.11 -17.79 -5.59
C VAL A 2 11.84 -17.19 -4.99
N ASP A 3 11.58 -17.48 -3.71
CA ASP A 3 10.36 -17.07 -2.98
C ASP A 3 10.28 -15.56 -2.65
N ARG A 4 11.19 -14.75 -3.20
CA ARG A 4 11.29 -13.31 -2.89
C ARG A 4 11.39 -12.47 -4.16
N LEU A 5 10.51 -11.49 -4.26
CA LEU A 5 10.57 -10.42 -5.25
C LEU A 5 11.90 -9.65 -5.08
N PRO A 6 12.70 -9.46 -6.14
CA PRO A 6 13.92 -8.66 -6.08
C PRO A 6 13.70 -7.28 -5.47
N ASP A 7 14.68 -6.78 -4.74
CA ASP A 7 14.59 -5.49 -4.03
C ASP A 7 14.26 -4.33 -4.97
N SER A 8 14.82 -4.33 -6.19
CA SER A 8 14.51 -3.31 -7.21
C SER A 8 13.02 -3.26 -7.55
N LEU A 9 12.37 -4.43 -7.68
CA LEU A 9 10.94 -4.52 -7.96
C LEU A 9 10.08 -4.20 -6.72
N GLN A 10 10.54 -4.51 -5.51
CA GLN A 10 9.90 -4.05 -4.27
C GLN A 10 9.89 -2.51 -4.20
N GLN A 11 11.02 -1.87 -4.55
CA GLN A 11 11.12 -0.41 -4.58
C GLN A 11 10.28 0.21 -5.70
N ALA A 12 10.23 -0.41 -6.88
CA ALA A 12 9.34 0.04 -7.96
C ALA A 12 7.87 0.01 -7.54
N LEU A 13 7.44 -1.08 -6.89
CA LEU A 13 6.09 -1.20 -6.34
C LEU A 13 5.83 -0.13 -5.25
N ALA A 14 6.79 0.10 -4.36
CA ALA A 14 6.66 1.10 -3.31
C ALA A 14 6.51 2.53 -3.86
N ARG A 15 7.33 2.89 -4.86
CA ARG A 15 7.21 4.19 -5.56
C ARG A 15 5.84 4.32 -6.22
N ARG A 16 5.39 3.28 -6.93
CA ARG A 16 4.09 3.30 -7.61
C ARG A 16 2.94 3.52 -6.64
N TYR A 17 2.96 2.83 -5.50
CA TYR A 17 1.93 3.03 -4.48
C TYR A 17 1.97 4.43 -3.85
N ALA A 18 3.16 4.98 -3.59
CA ALA A 18 3.30 6.34 -3.10
C ALA A 18 2.76 7.38 -4.09
N GLU A 19 3.05 7.24 -5.39
CA GLU A 19 2.52 8.11 -6.44
C GLU A 19 0.99 8.10 -6.48
N LEU A 20 0.38 6.91 -6.43
CA LEU A 20 -1.07 6.74 -6.41
C LEU A 20 -1.69 7.40 -5.18
N PHE A 21 -1.19 7.11 -3.98
CA PHE A 21 -1.74 7.67 -2.75
C PHE A 21 -1.52 9.18 -2.62
N ALA A 22 -0.37 9.70 -3.06
CA ALA A 22 -0.17 11.15 -3.16
C ALA A 22 -1.21 11.79 -4.08
N SER A 23 -1.56 11.14 -5.20
CA SER A 23 -2.64 11.60 -6.08
C SER A 23 -4.00 11.56 -5.41
N TYR A 24 -4.35 10.45 -4.77
CA TYR A 24 -5.64 10.31 -4.07
C TYR A 24 -5.79 11.37 -2.97
N LEU A 25 -4.72 11.66 -2.22
CA LEU A 25 -4.72 12.69 -1.18
C LEU A 25 -4.91 14.11 -1.73
N ARG A 26 -4.37 14.42 -2.91
CA ARG A 26 -4.66 15.70 -3.60
C ARG A 26 -6.14 15.83 -3.97
N HIS A 27 -6.83 14.71 -4.19
CA HIS A 27 -8.25 14.66 -4.53
C HIS A 27 -9.13 14.18 -3.37
N ARG A 28 -8.68 14.31 -2.11
CA ARG A 28 -9.41 13.84 -0.92
C ARG A 28 -10.77 14.48 -0.68
N GLY A 29 -11.07 15.61 -1.34
CA GLY A 29 -12.40 16.22 -1.35
C GLY A 29 -13.44 15.46 -2.19
N THR A 30 -13.00 14.55 -3.06
CA THR A 30 -13.86 13.76 -3.96
C THR A 30 -13.67 12.25 -3.75
N VAL A 31 -12.45 11.82 -3.47
CA VAL A 31 -12.15 10.41 -3.13
C VAL A 31 -12.44 10.18 -1.66
N THR A 32 -13.57 9.54 -1.37
CA THR A 32 -14.01 9.28 0.01
C THR A 32 -13.44 8.00 0.62
N ARG A 33 -13.05 7.01 -0.20
CA ARG A 33 -12.47 5.74 0.25
C ARG A 33 -11.58 5.12 -0.82
N VAL A 34 -10.45 4.56 -0.37
CA VAL A 34 -9.59 3.68 -1.16
C VAL A 34 -9.60 2.31 -0.49
N THR A 35 -9.88 1.24 -1.24
CA THR A 35 -9.97 -0.11 -0.71
C THR A 35 -9.08 -1.05 -1.51
N PHE A 36 -8.24 -1.80 -0.81
CA PHE A 36 -7.44 -2.87 -1.39
C PHE A 36 -8.28 -4.12 -1.61
N TRP A 37 -8.03 -4.82 -2.71
CA TRP A 37 -8.71 -6.09 -3.01
C TRP A 37 -7.94 -7.27 -2.43
N GLY A 38 -7.95 -7.35 -1.11
CA GLY A 38 -7.21 -8.33 -0.31
C GLY A 38 -6.22 -7.68 0.66
N VAL A 39 -5.70 -8.49 1.58
CA VAL A 39 -4.75 -8.04 2.62
C VAL A 39 -3.32 -8.45 2.25
N THR A 40 -3.08 -9.75 2.04
CA THR A 40 -1.75 -10.30 1.80
C THR A 40 -1.58 -10.80 0.37
N ASP A 41 -0.34 -10.78 -0.12
CA ASP A 41 0.02 -11.35 -1.43
C ASP A 41 -0.32 -12.86 -1.56
N ARG A 42 -0.55 -13.57 -0.45
CA ARG A 42 -0.90 -15.02 -0.45
C ARG A 42 -2.25 -15.28 -1.11
N ASP A 43 -3.26 -14.49 -0.72
CA ASP A 43 -4.66 -14.77 -1.06
C ASP A 43 -5.15 -13.93 -2.24
N SER A 44 -4.25 -13.19 -2.89
CA SER A 44 -4.62 -12.37 -4.04
C SER A 44 -5.09 -13.23 -5.21
N TRP A 45 -6.26 -12.88 -5.76
CA TRP A 45 -6.80 -13.47 -6.98
C TRP A 45 -5.83 -13.39 -8.19
N LEU A 46 -4.93 -12.40 -8.20
CA LEU A 46 -3.92 -12.22 -9.25
C LEU A 46 -2.86 -13.33 -9.29
N ASN A 47 -2.77 -14.18 -8.26
CA ASN A 47 -1.95 -15.39 -8.31
C ASN A 47 -2.49 -16.40 -9.33
N ASN A 48 -3.79 -16.36 -9.66
CA ASN A 48 -4.43 -17.34 -10.53
C ASN A 48 -5.11 -16.76 -11.78
N TRP A 49 -5.06 -15.44 -11.99
CA TRP A 49 -5.64 -14.79 -13.15
C TRP A 49 -4.69 -13.73 -13.77
N PRO A 50 -4.63 -13.56 -15.11
CA PRO A 50 -5.24 -14.40 -16.14
C PRO A 50 -4.51 -15.73 -16.37
N VAL A 51 -3.34 -15.93 -15.77
CA VAL A 51 -2.57 -17.18 -15.84
C VAL A 51 -2.57 -17.84 -14.46
N ARG A 52 -2.96 -19.10 -14.42
CA ARG A 52 -3.06 -19.91 -13.21
C ARG A 52 -1.67 -20.28 -12.67
N GLY A 53 -1.53 -20.28 -11.34
CA GLY A 53 -0.31 -20.75 -10.68
C GLY A 53 0.88 -19.78 -10.71
N ARG A 54 0.66 -18.49 -10.97
CA ARG A 54 1.72 -17.47 -10.89
C ARG A 54 1.90 -16.98 -9.44
N THR A 55 3.10 -16.52 -9.15
CA THR A 55 3.46 -15.87 -7.88
C THR A 55 3.44 -14.36 -8.09
N ASN A 56 2.34 -13.69 -7.75
CA ASN A 56 2.17 -12.25 -7.90
C ASN A 56 2.45 -11.50 -6.58
N TYR A 57 2.75 -10.19 -6.64
CA TYR A 57 3.07 -9.39 -5.45
C TYR A 57 2.26 -8.08 -5.36
N PRO A 58 0.92 -8.13 -5.43
CA PRO A 58 0.12 -6.94 -5.72
C PRO A 58 -0.28 -6.11 -4.51
N LEU A 59 -0.12 -6.58 -3.27
CA LEU A 59 -0.68 -5.94 -2.08
C LEU A 59 0.42 -5.34 -1.19
N LEU A 60 0.01 -4.72 -0.07
CA LEU A 60 0.91 -4.05 0.87
C LEU A 60 1.60 -5.00 1.85
N PHE A 61 1.06 -6.20 2.03
CA PHE A 61 1.61 -7.22 2.93
C PHE A 61 2.08 -8.43 2.14
N GLY A 62 3.25 -8.95 2.50
CA GLY A 62 3.83 -10.15 1.91
C GLY A 62 3.04 -11.41 2.28
N ARG A 63 3.45 -12.55 1.72
CA ARG A 63 2.82 -13.88 1.97
C ARG A 63 2.91 -14.36 3.41
N ASP A 64 3.83 -13.80 4.17
CA ASP A 64 4.06 -14.04 5.60
C ASP A 64 3.31 -13.05 6.49
N GLY A 65 2.47 -12.18 5.90
CA GLY A 65 1.74 -11.13 6.62
C GLY A 65 2.59 -9.94 7.04
N ARG A 66 3.89 -9.90 6.70
CA ARG A 66 4.74 -8.76 7.05
C ARG A 66 4.54 -7.60 6.07
N PRO A 67 4.65 -6.34 6.54
CA PRO A 67 4.53 -5.18 5.66
C PRO A 67 5.65 -5.14 4.63
N LYS A 68 5.31 -4.82 3.38
CA LYS A 68 6.28 -4.56 2.30
C LYS A 68 6.75 -3.11 2.35
N ALA A 69 7.81 -2.79 1.59
CA ALA A 69 8.26 -1.40 1.41
C ALA A 69 7.12 -0.46 0.96
N ALA A 70 6.17 -0.98 0.17
CA ALA A 70 4.98 -0.26 -0.27
C ALA A 70 4.07 0.19 0.87
N PHE A 71 3.93 -0.61 1.94
CA PHE A 71 3.14 -0.20 3.11
C PHE A 71 3.68 1.09 3.73
N ALA A 72 4.98 1.11 4.04
CA ALA A 72 5.61 2.27 4.64
C ALA A 72 5.59 3.48 3.69
N ALA A 73 5.71 3.24 2.38
CA ALA A 73 5.62 4.29 1.37
C ALA A 73 4.23 4.95 1.34
N VAL A 74 3.15 4.16 1.42
CA VAL A 74 1.77 4.68 1.53
C VAL A 74 1.59 5.49 2.81
N VAL A 75 1.98 4.95 3.97
CA VAL A 75 1.83 5.65 5.26
C VAL A 75 2.55 7.00 5.25
N ARG A 76 3.75 7.09 4.67
CA ARG A 76 4.50 8.35 4.56
C ARG A 76 3.84 9.42 3.68
N THR A 77 2.89 9.06 2.83
CA THR A 77 2.13 10.07 2.07
C THR A 77 1.11 10.82 2.92
N ALA A 78 0.72 10.25 4.06
CA ALA A 78 -0.26 10.89 4.93
C ALA A 78 0.31 12.21 5.49
N PRO A 79 -0.49 13.29 5.52
CA PRO A 79 -0.09 14.52 6.18
C PRO A 79 0.15 14.26 7.67
N ALA A 80 1.13 14.97 8.25
CA ALA A 80 1.32 14.95 9.69
C ALA A 80 0.02 15.37 10.39
N HIS A 81 -0.34 14.66 11.45
CA HIS A 81 -1.48 15.04 12.27
C HIS A 81 -1.10 16.34 12.99
N GLU A 82 -1.66 17.48 12.57
CA GLU A 82 -1.60 18.69 13.37
C GLU A 82 -2.31 18.36 14.70
N ARG A 83 -1.57 18.44 15.81
CA ARG A 83 -2.21 18.46 17.13
C ARG A 83 -3.03 19.73 17.15
N ARG A 84 -4.36 19.61 17.22
CA ARG A 84 -5.18 20.72 17.64
C ARG A 84 -4.81 20.92 19.10
N ASP A 85 -4.06 21.99 19.39
CA ASP A 85 -3.94 22.48 20.75
C ASP A 85 -5.37 22.86 21.17
N GLU A 86 -6.01 21.98 21.93
CA GLU A 86 -7.24 22.29 22.64
C GLU A 86 -6.89 23.41 23.61
N GLY A 87 -7.35 24.62 23.25
CA GLY A 87 -7.26 25.79 24.08
C GLY A 87 -7.78 25.48 25.47
N ARG A 88 -6.89 25.66 26.43
CA ARG A 88 -7.22 25.81 27.85
C ARG A 88 -8.07 27.07 27.99
N ASP A 89 -9.39 26.91 27.97
CA ASP A 89 -10.31 27.91 28.51
C ASP A 89 -10.41 27.66 30.02
N ASP A 90 -9.63 28.44 30.79
CA ASP A 90 -9.84 28.72 32.22
C ASP A 90 -10.25 30.19 32.36
#